data_AF-A0A537QX86-F1
#
_entry.id   AF-A0A537QX86-F1
#
_cell.length_a   1.000
_cell.length_b   1.000
_cell.length_c   1.000
_cell.angle_alpha   90.00
_cell.angle_beta   90.00
_cell.angle_gamma   90.00
#
_symmetry.space_group_name_H-M   'P 1'
#
loop_
_entity.id
_entity.type
_entity.pdbx_description
1 polymer ?
#
loop_
_entity_poly.entity_id
_entity_poly.type
_entity_poly.pdbx_seq_one_letter_code
_entity_poly.pdbx_strand_id
1 'polypeptide(L)' 'ENGTEEDLRGRLMAPALNLGQDLYIGNSLKTGRIMVKDEDVCLHCGLCAERCPTGAWDMRKFLLDITRAGPACRSR' A
#
# COMPACT_ATOMS: atom_id res chain seq x y z
N GLU A 1 11.73 -6.21 18.11
CA GLU A 1 11.80 -4.74 18.21
C GLU A 1 11.67 -4.13 16.82
N ASN A 2 11.75 -2.82 16.65
CA ASN A 2 11.86 -2.22 15.31
C ASN A 2 13.30 -2.42 14.86
N GLY A 3 13.53 -3.40 13.96
CA GLY A 3 14.85 -3.73 13.39
C GLY A 3 15.18 -2.92 12.14
N THR A 4 16.24 -3.32 11.43
CA THR A 4 16.60 -2.73 10.13
C THR A 4 15.59 -3.14 9.05
N GLU A 5 15.66 -2.50 7.87
CA GLU A 5 14.78 -2.87 6.76
C GLU A 5 15.02 -4.31 6.31
N GLU A 6 16.27 -4.77 6.29
CA GLU A 6 16.63 -6.13 5.89
C GLU A 6 16.04 -7.18 6.83
N ASP A 7 16.09 -6.92 8.14
CA ASP A 7 15.44 -7.75 9.16
C ASP A 7 13.91 -7.75 8.97
N LEU A 8 13.32 -6.58 8.71
CA LEU A 8 11.89 -6.43 8.45
C LEU A 8 11.43 -7.27 7.26
N ARG A 9 12.13 -7.19 6.13
CA ARG A 9 11.80 -7.94 4.89
C ARG A 9 11.69 -9.44 5.12
N GLY A 10 12.52 -10.00 6.01
CA GLY A 10 12.50 -11.43 6.34
C GLY A 10 11.39 -11.85 7.32
N ARG A 11 10.94 -10.96 8.20
CA ARG A 11 9.99 -11.28 9.30
C ARG A 11 8.57 -10.80 9.09
N LEU A 12 8.27 -10.14 7.96
CA LEU A 12 6.89 -9.87 7.55
C LEU A 12 6.11 -11.19 7.38
N MET A 13 4.77 -11.14 7.47
CA MET A 13 3.92 -12.33 7.29
C MET A 13 4.16 -13.02 5.94
N ALA A 14 4.41 -12.23 4.90
CA ALA A 14 4.95 -12.68 3.63
C ALA A 14 6.34 -12.02 3.48
N PRO A 15 7.42 -12.79 3.24
CA PRO A 15 8.74 -12.21 3.03
C PRO A 15 8.80 -11.30 1.78
N ALA A 16 9.36 -10.10 1.93
CA ALA A 16 9.47 -9.12 0.86
C ALA A 16 10.77 -9.33 0.05
N LEU A 17 10.71 -10.20 -0.96
CA LEU A 17 11.87 -10.63 -1.75
C LEU A 17 12.29 -9.63 -2.85
N ASN A 18 11.38 -8.75 -3.27
CA ASN A 18 11.65 -7.77 -4.31
C ASN A 18 12.40 -6.57 -3.73
N LEU A 19 13.69 -6.48 -4.06
CA LEU A 19 14.56 -5.37 -3.65
C LEU A 19 14.42 -4.13 -4.55
N GLY A 20 13.75 -4.26 -5.70
CA GLY A 20 13.45 -3.13 -6.59
C GLY A 20 12.22 -2.32 -6.16
N GLN A 21 11.44 -2.85 -5.22
CA GLN A 21 10.29 -2.18 -4.61
C GLN A 21 10.65 -1.78 -3.18
N ASP A 22 10.46 -0.49 -2.87
CA ASP A 22 10.70 0.03 -1.53
C ASP A 22 9.59 -0.39 -0.57
N LEU A 23 9.97 -0.65 0.69
CA LEU A 23 9.00 -0.75 1.78
C LEU A 23 8.71 0.64 2.33
N TYR A 24 7.44 1.05 2.35
CA TYR A 24 7.07 2.30 2.97
C TYR A 24 6.93 2.10 4.47
N ILE A 25 7.84 2.72 5.24
CA ILE A 25 7.88 2.61 6.69
C ILE A 25 7.34 3.90 7.31
N GLY A 26 6.26 3.78 8.07
CA GLY A 26 5.67 4.88 8.83
C GLY A 26 6.40 5.14 10.14
N ASN A 27 6.12 6.29 10.74
CA ASN A 27 6.70 6.71 12.02
C ASN A 27 6.37 5.73 13.17
N SER A 28 7.19 5.78 14.21
CA SER A 28 6.97 5.04 15.46
C SER A 28 5.62 5.37 16.09
N LEU A 29 4.83 4.34 16.40
CA LEU A 29 3.57 4.46 17.13
C LEU A 29 3.79 4.46 18.64
N LYS A 30 2.81 4.97 19.40
CA LYS A 30 2.79 4.89 20.89
C LYS A 30 2.87 3.46 21.42
N THR A 31 2.54 2.47 20.59
CA THR A 31 2.63 1.03 20.91
C THR A 31 4.06 0.48 20.83
N GLY A 32 5.05 1.30 20.42
CA GLY A 32 6.43 0.87 20.19
C GLY A 32 6.64 0.11 18.88
N ARG A 33 5.59 -0.02 18.04
CA ARG A 33 5.66 -0.68 16.72
C ARG A 33 5.67 0.37 15.61
N ILE A 34 6.22 0.00 14.45
CA ILE A 34 6.12 0.75 13.20
C ILE A 34 4.99 0.19 12.32
N MET A 35 4.52 1.01 11.38
CA MET A 35 3.67 0.54 10.28
C MET A 35 4.51 0.36 9.03
N VAL A 36 4.26 -0.70 8.29
CA VAL A 36 4.94 -0.98 7.03
C VAL A 36 3.89 -1.24 5.97
N LYS A 37 4.04 -0.60 4.81
CA LYS A 37 3.24 -0.84 3.62
C LYS A 37 4.17 -1.42 2.56
N ASP A 38 3.93 -2.67 2.23
CA ASP A 38 4.56 -3.39 1.13
C ASP A 38 3.63 -3.32 -0.09
N GLU A 39 4.13 -2.79 -1.20
CA GLU A 39 3.35 -2.61 -2.44
C GLU A 39 3.27 -3.85 -3.31
N ASP A 40 4.16 -4.82 -3.16
CA ASP A 40 4.06 -6.09 -3.90
C ASP A 40 2.81 -6.88 -3.51
N VAL A 41 2.37 -6.73 -2.25
CA VAL A 41 1.17 -7.39 -1.70
C VAL A 41 -0.05 -6.46 -1.60
N CYS A 42 0.12 -5.16 -1.84
CA CYS A 42 -0.95 -4.19 -1.67
C CYS A 42 -1.96 -4.26 -2.81
N LEU A 43 -3.23 -4.51 -2.50
CA LEU A 43 -4.32 -4.51 -3.49
C LEU A 43 -4.91 -3.12 -3.76
N HIS A 44 -4.35 -2.06 -3.18
CA HIS A 44 -4.86 -0.69 -3.26
C HIS A 44 -6.36 -0.54 -2.87
N CYS A 45 -6.84 -1.38 -1.95
CA CYS A 45 -8.24 -1.38 -1.51
C CYS A 45 -8.63 -0.19 -0.61
N GLY A 46 -7.66 0.62 -0.15
CA GLY A 46 -7.89 1.82 0.66
C GLY A 46 -8.21 1.59 2.13
N LEU A 47 -8.48 0.36 2.58
CA LEU A 47 -8.83 0.06 3.99
C LEU A 47 -7.77 0.52 4.99
N CYS A 48 -6.50 0.47 4.60
CA CYS A 48 -5.38 0.89 5.45
C CYS A 48 -5.42 2.41 5.72
N ALA A 49 -5.80 3.21 4.72
CA ALA A 49 -5.91 4.66 4.86
C ALA A 49 -7.14 5.03 5.67
N GLU A 50 -8.30 4.46 5.34
CA GLU A 50 -9.59 4.73 6.03
C GLU A 50 -9.58 4.36 7.51
N ARG A 51 -8.86 3.29 7.88
CA ARG A 51 -8.80 2.80 9.27
C ARG A 51 -7.60 3.32 10.04
N CYS A 52 -6.74 4.14 9.45
CA CYS A 52 -5.50 4.56 10.11
C CYS A 52 -5.81 5.51 11.27
N PRO A 53 -5.60 5.12 12.54
CA PRO A 53 -5.93 5.97 13.69
C PRO A 53 -4.99 7.18 13.82
N THR A 54 -3.83 7.15 13.15
CA THR A 54 -2.83 8.21 13.17
C THR A 54 -2.76 9.00 11.86
N GLY A 55 -3.55 8.63 10.84
CA GLY A 55 -3.47 9.26 9.51
C GLY A 55 -2.12 9.08 8.80
N ALA A 56 -1.36 8.03 9.12
CA ALA A 56 -0.05 7.79 8.51
C ALA A 56 -0.12 7.33 7.03
N TRP A 57 -1.29 6.86 6.59
CA TRP A 57 -1.53 6.45 5.20
C TRP A 57 -2.70 7.22 4.63
N ASP A 58 -2.51 7.76 3.42
CA ASP A 58 -3.55 8.44 2.65
C ASP A 58 -3.65 7.83 1.25
N MET A 59 -4.86 7.81 0.69
CA MET A 59 -5.10 7.40 -0.69
C MET A 59 -5.21 8.63 -1.57
N ARG A 60 -4.28 8.79 -2.51
CA ARG A 60 -4.35 9.91 -3.46
C ARG A 60 -5.45 9.67 -4.48
N LYS A 61 -6.38 10.63 -4.58
CA LYS A 61 -7.32 10.70 -5.70
C LYS A 61 -6.56 11.07 -6.96
N PHE A 62 -6.83 10.39 -8.05
CA PHE A 62 -6.36 10.77 -9.38
C PHE A 62 -7.54 10.86 -10.34
N LEU A 63 -7.43 11.76 -11.31
CA LEU A 63 -8.38 11.85 -12.41
C LEU A 63 -8.00 10.79 -13.44
N LEU A 64 -8.89 9.82 -13.65
CA LEU A 64 -8.76 8.90 -14.77
C LEU A 64 -9.69 9.33 -15.89
N ASP A 65 -9.12 9.88 -16.96
CA ASP A 65 -9.85 10.14 -18.20
C ASP A 65 -9.72 8.91 -19.11
N ILE A 66 -10.79 8.11 -19.17
CA ILE A 66 -10.85 6.93 -20.04
C ILE A 66 -11.60 7.25 -21.33
N THR A 67 -11.11 6.70 -22.44
CA THR A 67 -11.86 6.71 -23.69
C THR A 67 -13.16 5.93 -23.51
N ARG A 68 -14.29 6.60 -23.73
CA ARG A 68 -15.60 5.97 -23.63
C ARG A 68 -15.84 5.11 -24.87
N ALA A 69 -16.30 3.88 -24.66
CA ALA A 69 -16.71 3.00 -25.75
C ALA A 69 -17.79 3.67 -26.61
N GLY A 70 -17.62 3.61 -27.93
CA GLY A 70 -18.53 4.24 -28.89
C GLY A 70 -19.88 3.51 -28.98
N PRO A 71 -20.88 4.10 -29.67
CA PRO A 71 -22.21 3.50 -29.84
C PRO A 71 -22.18 2.08 -30.42
N ALA A 72 -21.18 1.75 -31.25
CA ALA A 72 -20.97 0.43 -31.84
C ALA A 72 -20.73 -0.69 -30.82
N CYS A 73 -20.29 -0.37 -29.58
CA CYS A 73 -20.07 -1.35 -28.52
C CYS A 73 -21.34 -1.69 -27.71
N ARG A 74 -22.50 -1.12 -28.08
CA ARG A 74 -23.79 -1.30 -27.37
C ARG A 74 -24.69 -2.40 -27.97
N SER A 75 -24.18 -3.20 -28.90
CA SER A 75 -24.97 -4.27 -29.52
C SER A 75 -25.18 -5.44 -28.58
N ARG A 76 -26.44 -5.90 -28.46
CA ARG A 76 -26.79 -7.24 -28.01
C ARG A 76 -26.88 -8.16 -29.23
#